data_AF-A0A521IB23-F1
#
_entry.id   AF-A0A521IB23-F1
#
_cell.length_a   1.000
_cell.length_b   1.000
_cell.length_c   1.000
_cell.angle_alpha   90.00
_cell.angle_beta   90.00
_cell.angle_gamma   90.00
#
_symmetry.space_group_name_H-M   'P 1'
#
loop_
_entity.id
_entity.type
_entity.pdbx_description
1 polymer ?
#
loop_
_entity_poly.entity_id
_entity_poly.type
_entity_poly.pdbx_seq_one_letter_code
_entity_poly.pdbx_strand_id
1 'polypeptide(L)'
;MLNRNPNIAHLSSGYLFPEISRRRNAYAKANPEARIISLGIGNTTEPLTPHVVEGLQAEALRLGTKEGYSGYGDETGLPSLRAKIAEVLYSGLVSPEEVFISDGAKCDIGRIQYLFGQDVAVAVQDPAYPVYVDGSVMIGAAGPVLENGSGYKGITYMPCTAENDFFPDLSVIPQNALVYFCSPNNPTGAVATKAQLEELVRVVRSRNSIIIFDSAYASFIRDPSLPKSIFEIDGARECAIEISSFSKPIGFTGVRLGWSIVPEQLVFSDGTPVMRDWTRLMTTIFNGASNIAQYGGLASLDEEGLAET
;
A
#
# COMPACT_ATOMS: atom_id res chain seq x y z
N MET A 1 -33.74 16.06 4.52
CA MET A 1 -32.44 15.77 5.17
C MET A 1 -31.77 14.67 4.36
N LEU A 2 -30.45 14.72 4.15
CA LEU A 2 -29.71 13.66 3.44
C LEU A 2 -29.47 12.47 4.40
N ASN A 3 -29.61 11.25 3.88
CA ASN A 3 -29.35 10.04 4.65
C ASN A 3 -27.84 9.86 4.88
N ARG A 4 -27.45 9.45 6.09
CA ARG A 4 -26.06 9.06 6.39
C ARG A 4 -25.69 7.84 5.55
N ASN A 5 -24.46 7.77 5.05
CA ASN A 5 -23.93 6.56 4.43
C ASN A 5 -23.98 5.39 5.43
N PRO A 6 -24.76 4.32 5.18
CA PRO A 6 -24.91 3.20 6.11
C PRO A 6 -23.60 2.44 6.32
N ASN A 7 -22.73 2.39 5.32
CA ASN A 7 -21.43 1.70 5.38
C ASN A 7 -20.49 2.35 6.41
N ILE A 8 -20.53 3.69 6.51
CA ILE A 8 -19.79 4.44 7.55
C ILE A 8 -20.35 4.15 8.95
N ALA A 9 -21.63 3.77 9.07
CA ALA A 9 -22.22 3.40 10.34
C ALA A 9 -21.86 1.96 10.78
N HIS A 10 -21.29 1.15 9.89
CA HIS A 10 -20.84 -0.21 10.21
C HIS A 10 -19.49 -0.27 10.92
N LEU A 11 -18.62 0.73 10.71
CA LEU A 11 -17.30 0.81 11.35
C LEU A 11 -17.42 0.81 12.88
N SER A 12 -16.73 -0.13 13.55
CA SER A 12 -16.65 -0.19 15.01
C SER A 12 -15.61 0.78 15.58
N SER A 13 -16.02 1.63 16.53
CA SER A 13 -15.15 2.55 17.27
C SER A 13 -14.19 3.39 16.40
N GLY A 14 -13.24 4.10 17.03
CA GLY A 14 -12.27 4.91 16.29
C GLY A 14 -11.15 4.06 15.68
N TYR A 15 -10.67 4.44 14.50
CA TYR A 15 -9.51 3.82 13.85
C TYR A 15 -8.34 3.66 14.84
N LEU A 16 -7.64 2.52 14.79
CA LEU A 16 -6.64 2.11 15.79
C LEU A 16 -5.64 3.22 16.15
N PHE A 17 -5.01 3.85 15.16
CA PHE A 17 -3.93 4.82 15.41
C PHE A 17 -4.41 6.15 16.04
N PRO A 18 -5.52 6.77 15.58
CA PRO A 18 -6.15 7.86 16.31
C PRO A 18 -6.50 7.52 17.76
N GLU A 19 -7.01 6.32 18.03
CA GLU A 19 -7.37 5.91 19.39
C GLU A 19 -6.13 5.73 20.29
N ILE A 20 -5.06 5.11 19.77
CA ILE A 20 -3.78 5.03 20.48
C ILE A 20 -3.22 6.42 20.78
N SER A 21 -3.26 7.34 19.81
CA SER A 21 -2.80 8.72 19.98
C SER A 21 -3.60 9.45 21.06
N ARG A 22 -4.92 9.28 21.07
CA ARG A 22 -5.82 9.85 22.09
C ARG A 22 -5.46 9.36 23.49
N ARG A 23 -5.26 8.04 23.66
CA ARG A 23 -4.89 7.43 24.96
C ARG A 23 -3.52 7.89 25.44
N ARG A 24 -2.51 7.91 24.55
CA ARG A 24 -1.17 8.41 24.87
C ARG A 24 -1.22 9.87 25.33
N ASN A 25 -1.93 10.72 24.62
CA ASN A 25 -2.04 12.15 24.96
C ASN A 25 -2.78 12.35 26.29
N ALA A 26 -3.83 11.57 26.56
CA ALA A 26 -4.53 11.59 27.85
C ALA A 26 -3.60 11.16 29.01
N TYR A 27 -2.80 10.11 28.80
CA TYR A 27 -1.82 9.66 29.79
C TYR A 27 -0.73 10.72 30.04
N ALA A 28 -0.18 11.33 28.99
CA ALA A 28 0.81 12.40 29.09
C ALA A 28 0.26 13.60 29.88
N LYS A 29 -1.00 13.98 29.62
CA LYS A 29 -1.67 15.07 30.36
C LYS A 29 -1.86 14.74 31.84
N ALA A 30 -2.17 13.49 32.17
CA ALA A 30 -2.36 13.04 33.54
C ALA A 30 -1.03 12.81 34.29
N ASN A 31 0.07 12.60 33.57
CA ASN A 31 1.39 12.28 34.11
C ASN A 31 2.47 13.17 33.47
N PRO A 32 2.51 14.47 33.79
CA PRO A 32 3.41 15.42 33.13
C PRO A 32 4.90 15.10 33.32
N GLU A 33 5.26 14.41 34.41
CA GLU A 33 6.65 13.98 34.69
C GLU A 33 7.02 12.66 33.99
N ALA A 34 6.06 11.96 33.38
CA ALA A 34 6.33 10.68 32.74
C ALA A 34 7.08 10.87 31.41
N ARG A 35 8.28 10.32 31.32
CA ARG A 35 9.01 10.18 30.05
C ARG A 35 8.44 9.00 29.26
N ILE A 36 7.44 9.25 28.43
CA ILE A 36 6.80 8.23 27.60
C ILE A 36 7.74 7.80 26.48
N ILE A 37 8.02 6.49 26.39
CA ILE A 37 8.68 5.86 25.25
C ILE A 37 7.60 5.18 24.41
N SER A 38 7.42 5.62 23.16
CA SER A 38 6.35 5.14 22.29
C SER A 38 6.90 4.14 21.26
N LEU A 39 6.62 2.86 21.46
CA LEU A 39 6.91 1.77 20.52
C LEU A 39 5.64 1.24 19.83
N GLY A 40 4.61 2.09 19.70
CA GLY A 40 3.31 1.73 19.14
C GLY A 40 3.18 2.05 17.66
N ILE A 41 2.86 3.31 17.33
CA ILE A 41 2.72 3.73 15.93
C ILE A 41 4.08 3.69 15.25
N GLY A 42 4.20 2.93 14.15
CA GLY A 42 5.45 2.80 13.39
C GLY A 42 5.84 4.05 12.59
N ASN A 43 5.76 5.25 13.17
CA ASN A 43 6.28 6.46 12.53
C ASN A 43 7.82 6.39 12.52
N THR A 44 8.44 6.85 11.43
CA THR A 44 9.91 6.99 11.39
C THR A 44 10.34 8.14 12.32
N THR A 45 11.55 8.04 12.87
CA THR A 45 12.04 8.96 13.90
C THR A 45 13.34 9.68 13.53
N GLU A 46 14.14 9.07 12.66
CA GLU A 46 15.35 9.71 12.14
C GLU A 46 15.01 10.74 11.05
N PRO A 47 15.84 11.80 10.90
CA PRO A 47 15.73 12.76 9.81
C PRO A 47 15.85 12.12 8.41
N LEU A 48 15.38 12.84 7.40
CA LEU A 48 15.65 12.50 6.01
C LEU A 48 17.16 12.60 5.73
N THR A 49 17.66 11.76 4.84
CA THR A 49 19.09 11.75 4.49
C THR A 49 19.46 12.97 3.65
N PRO A 50 20.72 13.43 3.69
CA PRO A 50 21.16 14.64 2.98
C PRO A 50 20.80 14.64 1.48
N HIS A 51 21.08 13.57 0.75
CA HIS A 51 20.83 13.51 -0.70
C HIS A 51 19.33 13.63 -1.03
N VAL A 52 18.47 13.03 -0.20
CA VAL A 52 17.02 13.15 -0.34
C VAL A 52 16.54 14.58 -0.03
N VAL A 53 17.10 15.22 0.99
CA VAL A 53 16.79 16.62 1.33
C VAL A 53 17.22 17.56 0.19
N GLU A 54 18.37 17.32 -0.43
CA GLU A 54 18.84 18.09 -1.58
C GLU A 54 17.89 17.97 -2.77
N GLY A 55 17.40 16.76 -3.08
CA GLY A 55 16.39 16.54 -4.11
C GLY A 55 15.08 17.31 -3.86
N LEU A 56 14.59 17.29 -2.62
CA LEU A 56 13.41 18.07 -2.21
C LEU A 56 13.65 19.59 -2.37
N GLN A 57 14.80 20.07 -1.90
CA GLN A 57 15.15 21.49 -1.91
C GLN A 57 15.36 22.01 -3.34
N ALA A 58 16.05 21.25 -4.18
CA ALA A 58 16.33 21.62 -5.56
C ALA A 58 15.04 21.85 -6.34
N GLU A 59 14.05 20.96 -6.20
CA GLU A 59 12.75 21.14 -6.86
C GLU A 59 11.99 22.34 -6.29
N ALA A 60 11.98 22.53 -4.96
CA ALA A 60 11.32 23.69 -4.34
C ALA A 60 11.91 25.03 -4.84
N LEU A 61 13.24 25.11 -4.99
CA LEU A 61 13.91 26.29 -5.55
C LEU A 61 13.59 26.46 -7.04
N ARG A 62 13.57 25.37 -7.81
CA ARG A 62 13.23 25.38 -9.24
C ARG A 62 11.83 25.94 -9.46
N LEU A 63 10.85 25.54 -8.65
CA LEU A 63 9.47 26.04 -8.72
C LEU A 63 9.34 27.53 -8.37
N GLY A 64 10.33 28.12 -7.71
CA GLY A 64 10.39 29.54 -7.40
C GLY A 64 10.81 30.44 -8.57
N THR A 65 11.20 29.87 -9.72
CA THR A 65 11.62 30.65 -10.91
C THR A 65 10.60 30.52 -12.04
N LYS A 66 10.58 31.51 -12.94
CA LYS A 66 9.66 31.50 -14.09
C LYS A 66 9.98 30.36 -15.06
N GLU A 67 11.26 30.07 -15.24
CA GLU A 67 11.77 29.04 -16.14
C GLU A 67 11.58 27.63 -15.56
N GLY A 68 11.65 27.51 -14.23
CA GLY A 68 11.57 26.25 -13.51
C GLY A 68 10.17 25.90 -12.99
N TYR A 69 9.23 26.83 -12.93
CA TYR A 69 7.87 26.52 -12.48
C TYR A 69 7.17 25.52 -13.41
N SER A 70 6.57 24.49 -12.81
CA SER A 70 5.65 23.56 -13.47
C SER A 70 4.39 23.40 -12.62
N GLY A 71 3.21 23.47 -13.25
CA GLY A 71 1.92 23.24 -12.61
C GLY A 71 1.60 21.75 -12.47
N TYR A 72 0.44 21.31 -12.99
CA TYR A 72 0.14 19.88 -13.07
C TYR A 72 1.17 19.14 -13.93
N GLY A 73 1.62 17.99 -13.43
CA GLY A 73 2.46 17.04 -14.17
C GLY A 73 1.62 15.96 -14.84
N ASP A 74 2.30 14.90 -15.29
CA ASP A 74 1.67 13.66 -15.73
C ASP A 74 0.82 13.08 -14.59
N GLU A 75 -0.41 12.71 -14.89
CA GLU A 75 -1.39 12.21 -13.91
C GLU A 75 -0.98 10.87 -13.29
N THR A 76 -0.11 10.12 -13.95
CA THR A 76 0.49 8.87 -13.46
C THR A 76 1.83 9.10 -12.73
N GLY A 77 2.36 10.33 -12.75
CA GLY A 77 3.58 10.73 -12.07
C GLY A 77 4.77 10.99 -12.99
N LEU A 78 5.83 11.54 -12.39
CA LEU A 78 7.06 11.96 -13.05
C LEU A 78 7.67 10.78 -13.83
N PRO A 79 7.83 10.88 -15.17
CA PRO A 79 8.34 9.78 -15.98
C PRO A 79 9.69 9.23 -15.55
N SER A 80 10.62 10.09 -15.12
CA SER A 80 11.92 9.65 -14.61
C SER A 80 11.82 8.86 -13.30
N LEU A 81 10.88 9.23 -12.41
CA LEU A 81 10.64 8.48 -11.17
C LEU A 81 10.04 7.10 -11.47
N ARG A 82 9.04 7.03 -12.36
CA ARG A 82 8.46 5.75 -12.79
C ARG A 82 9.52 4.81 -13.36
N ALA A 83 10.36 5.34 -14.26
CA ALA A 83 11.46 4.58 -14.83
C ALA A 83 12.45 4.08 -13.77
N LYS A 84 12.82 4.96 -12.83
CA LYS A 84 13.76 4.62 -11.75
C LYS A 84 13.19 3.57 -10.79
N ILE A 85 11.89 3.64 -10.47
CA ILE A 85 11.22 2.61 -9.66
C ILE A 85 11.25 1.26 -10.37
N ALA A 86 10.87 1.22 -11.65
CA ALA A 86 10.86 -0.02 -12.45
C ALA A 86 12.27 -0.65 -12.55
N GLU A 87 13.30 0.17 -12.74
CA GLU A 87 14.68 -0.28 -12.84
C GLU A 87 15.25 -0.71 -11.48
N VAL A 88 15.21 0.16 -10.48
CA VAL A 88 15.95 -0.01 -9.21
C VAL A 88 15.21 -0.92 -8.24
N LEU A 89 13.89 -0.73 -8.09
CA LEU A 89 13.11 -1.45 -7.07
C LEU A 89 12.56 -2.78 -7.59
N TYR A 90 12.33 -2.87 -8.90
CA TYR A 90 11.78 -4.06 -9.55
C TYR A 90 12.79 -4.77 -10.46
N SER A 91 14.03 -4.29 -10.57
CA SER A 91 15.07 -4.92 -11.42
C SER A 91 14.60 -5.17 -12.87
N GLY A 92 13.74 -4.28 -13.40
CA GLY A 92 13.16 -4.41 -14.74
C GLY A 92 12.05 -5.47 -14.90
N LEU A 93 11.54 -6.06 -13.81
CA LEU A 93 10.41 -7.01 -13.83
C LEU A 93 9.08 -6.36 -14.25
N VAL A 94 9.01 -5.04 -14.24
CA VAL A 94 7.84 -4.22 -14.58
C VAL A 94 8.28 -3.09 -15.51
N SER A 95 7.39 -2.61 -16.37
CA SER A 95 7.69 -1.45 -17.22
C SER A 95 7.35 -0.13 -16.51
N PRO A 96 7.96 1.01 -16.90
CA PRO A 96 7.61 2.33 -16.36
C PRO A 96 6.14 2.71 -16.56
N GLU A 97 5.49 2.20 -17.60
CA GLU A 97 4.07 2.43 -17.92
C GLU A 97 3.12 1.75 -16.91
N GLU A 98 3.59 0.69 -16.25
CA GLU A 98 2.83 -0.04 -15.23
C GLU A 98 2.90 0.64 -13.85
N VAL A 99 3.80 1.63 -13.69
CA VAL A 99 4.02 2.36 -12.43
C VAL A 99 3.13 3.59 -12.35
N PHE A 100 2.32 3.67 -11.29
CA PHE A 100 1.48 4.84 -10.99
C PHE A 100 1.94 5.46 -9.67
N ILE A 101 2.45 6.69 -9.72
CA ILE A 101 2.90 7.42 -8.54
C ILE A 101 1.71 8.02 -7.79
N SER A 102 1.74 7.93 -6.46
CA SER A 102 0.68 8.40 -5.59
C SER A 102 1.19 9.18 -4.39
N ASP A 103 0.25 9.78 -3.65
CA ASP A 103 0.46 10.41 -2.34
C ASP A 103 0.53 9.39 -1.17
N GLY A 104 0.71 8.10 -1.48
CA GLY A 104 1.03 7.03 -0.54
C GLY A 104 0.07 5.84 -0.59
N ALA A 105 0.59 4.67 -0.21
CA ALA A 105 -0.11 3.38 -0.29
C ALA A 105 -1.52 3.39 0.34
N LYS A 106 -1.74 4.09 1.45
CA LYS A 106 -3.07 4.16 2.09
C LYS A 106 -4.12 4.81 1.18
N CYS A 107 -3.74 5.83 0.43
CA CYS A 107 -4.63 6.49 -0.52
C CYS A 107 -4.93 5.55 -1.70
N ASP A 108 -3.91 4.84 -2.21
CA ASP A 108 -4.08 3.88 -3.29
C ASP A 108 -4.96 2.69 -2.90
N ILE A 109 -4.85 2.18 -1.67
CA ILE A 109 -5.76 1.14 -1.19
C ILE A 109 -7.22 1.61 -1.26
N GLY A 110 -7.49 2.85 -0.85
CA GLY A 110 -8.83 3.43 -0.96
C GLY A 110 -9.30 3.58 -2.40
N ARG A 111 -8.40 3.95 -3.32
CA ARG A 111 -8.67 4.05 -4.76
C ARG A 111 -8.90 2.67 -5.39
N ILE A 112 -8.13 1.65 -5.00
CA ILE A 112 -8.28 0.25 -5.44
C ILE A 112 -9.62 -0.30 -4.96
N GLN A 113 -10.01 -0.02 -3.71
CA GLN A 113 -11.33 -0.40 -3.21
C GLN A 113 -12.45 0.23 -4.03
N TYR A 114 -12.29 1.49 -4.44
CA TYR A 114 -13.24 2.15 -5.33
C TYR A 114 -13.25 1.56 -6.75
N LEU A 115 -12.09 1.14 -7.28
CA LEU A 115 -11.96 0.48 -8.58
C LEU A 115 -12.79 -0.82 -8.64
N PHE A 116 -12.68 -1.67 -7.61
CA PHE A 116 -13.37 -2.96 -7.56
C PHE A 116 -14.82 -2.88 -7.05
N GLY A 117 -15.15 -1.84 -6.28
CA GLY A 117 -16.51 -1.57 -5.84
C GLY A 117 -17.02 -2.51 -4.74
N GLN A 118 -18.33 -2.44 -4.48
CA GLN A 118 -18.97 -3.08 -3.33
C GLN A 118 -19.30 -4.57 -3.51
N ASP A 119 -19.32 -5.07 -4.75
CA ASP A 119 -19.79 -6.44 -5.02
C ASP A 119 -18.65 -7.48 -4.97
N VAL A 120 -17.40 -7.03 -4.73
CA VAL A 120 -16.22 -7.89 -4.69
C VAL A 120 -16.15 -8.67 -3.37
N ALA A 121 -15.86 -9.97 -3.44
CA ALA A 121 -15.53 -10.74 -2.25
C ALA A 121 -14.17 -10.30 -1.70
N VAL A 122 -13.97 -10.31 -0.38
CA VAL A 122 -12.74 -9.82 0.24
C VAL A 122 -12.10 -10.91 1.08
N ALA A 123 -10.79 -11.11 0.90
CA ALA A 123 -9.96 -11.92 1.79
C ALA A 123 -8.78 -11.10 2.31
N VAL A 124 -8.49 -11.19 3.61
CA VAL A 124 -7.40 -10.44 4.26
C VAL A 124 -6.65 -11.36 5.20
N GLN A 125 -5.33 -11.23 5.27
CA GLN A 125 -4.53 -11.86 6.35
C GLN A 125 -5.09 -11.47 7.73
N ASP A 126 -5.01 -12.39 8.70
CA ASP A 126 -5.39 -12.13 10.09
C ASP A 126 -4.27 -12.57 11.03
N PRO A 127 -3.51 -11.64 11.63
CA PRO A 127 -3.73 -10.20 11.65
C PRO A 127 -3.22 -9.47 10.39
N ALA A 128 -3.75 -8.27 10.14
CA ALA A 128 -3.28 -7.38 9.08
C ALA A 128 -3.50 -5.90 9.42
N TYR A 129 -2.90 -5.04 8.59
CA TYR A 129 -3.08 -3.60 8.68
C TYR A 129 -4.56 -3.21 8.43
N PRO A 130 -5.19 -2.40 9.31
CA PRO A 130 -6.65 -2.28 9.35
C PRO A 130 -7.28 -1.55 8.14
N VAL A 131 -6.49 -0.90 7.28
CA VAL A 131 -7.03 -0.19 6.11
C VAL A 131 -7.72 -1.12 5.11
N TYR A 132 -7.23 -2.36 4.97
CA TYR A 132 -7.82 -3.32 4.03
C TYR A 132 -9.26 -3.64 4.44
N VAL A 133 -9.48 -3.88 5.74
CA VAL A 133 -10.78 -4.17 6.34
C VAL A 133 -11.68 -2.95 6.35
N ASP A 134 -11.23 -1.85 6.98
CA ASP A 134 -12.08 -0.66 7.16
C ASP A 134 -12.49 -0.05 5.82
N GLY A 135 -11.60 -0.03 4.84
CA GLY A 135 -11.90 0.48 3.52
C GLY A 135 -12.89 -0.40 2.73
N SER A 136 -12.80 -1.73 2.87
CA SER A 136 -13.79 -2.66 2.35
C SER A 136 -15.17 -2.47 2.99
N VAL A 137 -15.23 -2.17 4.30
CA VAL A 137 -16.49 -1.80 4.97
C VAL A 137 -17.00 -0.46 4.40
N MET A 138 -16.15 0.55 4.28
CA MET A 138 -16.53 1.89 3.80
C MET A 138 -17.13 1.88 2.38
N ILE A 139 -16.56 1.08 1.47
CA ILE A 139 -17.06 0.96 0.08
C ILE A 139 -18.32 0.10 -0.03
N GLY A 140 -18.64 -0.69 1.00
CA GLY A 140 -19.82 -1.58 1.03
C GLY A 140 -19.54 -3.03 0.66
N ALA A 141 -18.27 -3.40 0.44
CA ALA A 141 -17.86 -4.79 0.19
C ALA A 141 -17.92 -5.66 1.46
N ALA A 142 -18.07 -5.04 2.63
CA ALA A 142 -18.30 -5.71 3.89
C ALA A 142 -19.44 -5.06 4.67
N GLY A 143 -20.09 -5.85 5.52
CA GLY A 143 -21.23 -5.46 6.34
C GLY A 143 -20.84 -5.05 7.76
N PRO A 144 -21.79 -5.09 8.72
CA PRO A 144 -21.52 -4.75 10.11
C PRO A 144 -20.56 -5.72 10.79
N VAL A 145 -20.02 -5.28 11.92
CA VAL A 145 -19.20 -6.08 12.83
C VAL A 145 -19.99 -7.32 13.27
N LEU A 146 -19.31 -8.46 13.34
CA LEU A 146 -19.88 -9.71 13.84
C LEU A 146 -20.24 -9.57 15.33
N GLU A 147 -21.28 -10.30 15.79
CA GLU A 147 -21.76 -10.21 17.18
C GLU A 147 -20.67 -10.52 18.21
N ASN A 148 -19.72 -11.40 17.86
CA ASN A 148 -18.59 -11.77 18.70
C ASN A 148 -17.42 -10.76 18.66
N GLY A 149 -17.51 -9.70 17.87
CA GLY A 149 -16.47 -8.68 17.70
C GLY A 149 -15.21 -9.15 16.97
N SER A 150 -15.21 -10.35 16.38
CA SER A 150 -14.02 -10.95 15.75
C SER A 150 -13.66 -10.38 14.36
N GLY A 151 -14.55 -9.59 13.77
CA GLY A 151 -14.35 -9.05 12.43
C GLY A 151 -15.64 -8.47 11.85
N TYR A 152 -15.68 -8.27 10.54
CA TYR A 152 -16.84 -7.76 9.81
C TYR A 152 -17.48 -8.85 8.95
N LYS A 153 -18.80 -8.79 8.81
CA LYS A 153 -19.56 -9.68 7.92
C LYS A 153 -19.09 -9.52 6.47
N GLY A 154 -18.84 -10.62 5.77
CA GLY A 154 -18.47 -10.60 4.35
C GLY A 154 -16.96 -10.57 4.07
N ILE A 155 -16.13 -10.46 5.11
CA ILE A 155 -14.67 -10.60 4.98
C ILE A 155 -14.26 -12.03 5.32
N THR A 156 -13.45 -12.63 4.44
CA THR A 156 -12.73 -13.87 4.73
C THR A 156 -11.41 -13.52 5.41
N TYR A 157 -11.32 -13.82 6.70
CA TYR A 157 -10.06 -13.69 7.45
C TYR A 157 -9.21 -14.93 7.23
N MET A 158 -7.95 -14.72 6.85
CA MET A 158 -6.98 -15.76 6.54
C MET A 158 -5.97 -15.85 7.71
N PRO A 159 -6.14 -16.78 8.67
CA PRO A 159 -5.33 -16.79 9.88
C PRO A 159 -3.84 -17.00 9.57
N CYS A 160 -2.99 -16.10 10.05
CA CYS A 160 -1.53 -16.16 10.00
C CYS A 160 -1.02 -16.25 11.44
N THR A 161 -0.76 -17.47 11.91
CA THR A 161 -0.39 -17.77 13.30
C THR A 161 1.03 -18.33 13.36
N ALA A 162 1.60 -18.43 14.56
CA ALA A 162 2.92 -19.04 14.71
C ALA A 162 2.93 -20.52 14.27
N GLU A 163 1.80 -21.23 14.44
CA GLU A 163 1.67 -22.66 14.12
C GLU A 163 1.64 -22.94 12.62
N ASN A 164 1.31 -21.95 11.78
CA ASN A 164 1.32 -22.07 10.32
C ASN A 164 2.40 -21.21 9.65
N ASP A 165 3.44 -20.84 10.40
CA ASP A 165 4.55 -20.01 9.94
C ASP A 165 4.08 -18.67 9.33
N PHE A 166 3.00 -18.11 9.90
CA PHE A 166 2.33 -16.89 9.47
C PHE A 166 1.88 -16.90 8.00
N PHE A 167 1.61 -18.08 7.45
CA PHE A 167 1.07 -18.25 6.10
C PHE A 167 -0.27 -18.99 6.14
N PRO A 168 -1.33 -18.42 5.58
CA PRO A 168 -2.67 -18.94 5.80
C PRO A 168 -2.97 -20.19 4.96
N ASP A 169 -3.95 -20.97 5.40
CA ASP A 169 -4.59 -21.95 4.52
C ASP A 169 -5.32 -21.24 3.39
N LEU A 170 -4.78 -21.33 2.18
CA LEU A 170 -5.34 -20.68 0.99
C LEU A 170 -6.65 -21.33 0.50
N SER A 171 -7.04 -22.48 1.08
CA SER A 171 -8.30 -23.15 0.73
C SER A 171 -9.53 -22.28 1.04
N VAL A 172 -9.40 -21.33 1.97
CA VAL A 172 -10.47 -20.45 2.44
C VAL A 172 -10.76 -19.28 1.49
N ILE A 173 -9.82 -18.90 0.61
CA ILE A 173 -9.95 -17.73 -0.28
C ILE A 173 -11.22 -17.88 -1.15
N PRO A 174 -12.19 -16.98 -1.19
CA PRO A 174 -13.36 -17.14 -2.04
C PRO A 174 -13.01 -17.05 -3.54
N GLN A 175 -13.92 -17.49 -4.43
CA GLN A 175 -13.80 -17.14 -5.85
C GLN A 175 -14.09 -15.65 -6.08
N ASN A 176 -13.50 -15.09 -7.13
CA ASN A 176 -13.68 -13.69 -7.54
C ASN A 176 -13.41 -12.69 -6.41
N ALA A 177 -12.36 -12.95 -5.62
CA ALA A 177 -12.01 -12.20 -4.45
C ALA A 177 -10.90 -11.18 -4.72
N LEU A 178 -10.92 -10.10 -3.95
CA LEU A 178 -9.77 -9.24 -3.71
C LEU A 178 -9.01 -9.76 -2.48
N VAL A 179 -7.79 -10.24 -2.68
CA VAL A 179 -6.96 -10.87 -1.66
C VAL A 179 -5.87 -9.89 -1.23
N TYR A 180 -6.05 -9.28 -0.05
CA TYR A 180 -5.07 -8.39 0.53
C TYR A 180 -3.98 -9.20 1.24
N PHE A 181 -2.75 -9.08 0.75
CA PHE A 181 -1.61 -9.82 1.26
C PHE A 181 -0.41 -8.88 1.44
N CYS A 182 0.06 -8.71 2.68
CA CYS A 182 1.17 -7.83 3.02
C CYS A 182 2.40 -8.68 3.35
N SER A 183 3.52 -8.40 2.70
CA SER A 183 4.80 -9.08 2.93
C SER A 183 5.95 -8.12 2.66
N PRO A 184 6.76 -7.75 3.68
CA PRO A 184 6.65 -8.13 5.09
C PRO A 184 5.35 -7.65 5.75
N ASN A 185 4.70 -8.53 6.51
CA ASN A 185 3.39 -8.26 7.11
C ASN A 185 3.48 -7.23 8.25
N ASN A 186 2.52 -6.31 8.29
CA ASN A 186 2.21 -5.54 9.49
C ASN A 186 0.90 -6.08 10.08
N PRO A 187 0.91 -6.65 11.29
CA PRO A 187 1.88 -6.42 12.36
C PRO A 187 2.94 -7.51 12.61
N THR A 188 2.89 -8.67 11.96
CA THR A 188 3.72 -9.83 12.40
C THR A 188 5.20 -9.72 12.05
N GLY A 189 5.55 -8.90 11.07
CA GLY A 189 6.89 -8.80 10.50
C GLY A 189 7.28 -10.01 9.62
N ALA A 190 6.39 -10.99 9.46
CA ALA A 190 6.66 -12.18 8.67
C ALA A 190 6.79 -11.84 7.18
N VAL A 191 7.73 -12.51 6.51
CA VAL A 191 7.98 -12.39 5.07
C VAL A 191 7.63 -13.72 4.42
N ALA A 192 6.76 -13.69 3.43
CA ALA A 192 6.41 -14.89 2.70
C ALA A 192 7.60 -15.37 1.85
N THR A 193 7.87 -16.67 1.91
CA THR A 193 8.88 -17.32 1.09
C THR A 193 8.46 -17.38 -0.37
N LYS A 194 9.42 -17.60 -1.28
CA LYS A 194 9.13 -17.82 -2.70
C LYS A 194 8.09 -18.92 -2.93
N ALA A 195 8.26 -20.07 -2.29
CA ALA A 195 7.33 -21.21 -2.43
C ALA A 195 5.90 -20.88 -1.94
N GLN A 196 5.80 -20.12 -0.85
CA GLN A 196 4.51 -19.63 -0.34
C GLN A 196 3.84 -18.66 -1.33
N LEU A 197 4.59 -17.74 -1.94
CA LEU A 197 4.05 -16.82 -2.93
C LEU A 197 3.69 -17.51 -4.25
N GLU A 198 4.47 -18.51 -4.70
CA GLU A 198 4.12 -19.38 -5.84
C GLU A 198 2.77 -20.06 -5.61
N GLU A 199 2.57 -20.61 -4.41
CA GLU A 199 1.32 -21.27 -4.02
C GLU A 199 0.16 -20.27 -3.92
N LEU A 200 0.39 -19.06 -3.39
CA LEU A 200 -0.58 -17.96 -3.38
C LEU A 200 -1.04 -17.60 -4.80
N VAL A 201 -0.09 -17.32 -5.70
CA VAL A 201 -0.37 -16.97 -7.09
C VAL A 201 -1.16 -18.08 -7.79
N ARG A 202 -0.75 -19.35 -7.59
CA ARG A 202 -1.44 -20.51 -8.15
C ARG A 202 -2.90 -20.59 -7.69
N VAL A 203 -3.16 -20.48 -6.39
CA VAL A 203 -4.53 -20.57 -5.84
C VAL A 203 -5.37 -19.38 -6.28
N VAL A 204 -4.84 -18.16 -6.22
CA VAL A 204 -5.57 -16.95 -6.57
C VAL A 204 -5.98 -16.93 -8.05
N ARG A 205 -5.07 -17.34 -8.96
CA ARG A 205 -5.39 -17.53 -10.38
C ARG A 205 -6.50 -18.56 -10.58
N SER A 206 -6.41 -19.71 -9.91
CA SER A 206 -7.43 -20.78 -10.02
C SER A 206 -8.82 -20.35 -9.54
N ARG A 207 -8.91 -19.25 -8.78
CA ARG A 207 -10.14 -18.70 -8.21
C ARG A 207 -10.61 -17.41 -8.91
N ASN A 208 -10.04 -17.05 -10.05
CA ASN A 208 -10.33 -15.78 -10.76
C ASN A 208 -10.27 -14.56 -9.82
N SER A 209 -9.33 -14.58 -8.89
CA SER A 209 -9.18 -13.57 -7.84
C SER A 209 -7.96 -12.71 -8.12
N ILE A 210 -7.87 -11.54 -7.46
CA ILE A 210 -6.77 -10.59 -7.63
C ILE A 210 -6.10 -10.35 -6.29
N ILE A 211 -4.77 -10.45 -6.27
CA ILE A 211 -3.92 -10.12 -5.13
C ILE A 211 -3.70 -8.61 -5.12
N ILE A 212 -3.95 -7.97 -3.98
CA ILE A 212 -3.41 -6.66 -3.66
C ILE A 212 -2.22 -6.91 -2.73
N PHE A 213 -1.03 -6.88 -3.31
CA PHE A 213 0.22 -7.18 -2.61
C PHE A 213 0.81 -5.89 -2.03
N ASP A 214 0.92 -5.81 -0.71
CA ASP A 214 1.49 -4.65 -0.03
C ASP A 214 2.96 -4.93 0.33
N SER A 215 3.86 -4.28 -0.42
CA SER A 215 5.32 -4.38 -0.30
C SER A 215 5.95 -3.17 0.41
N ALA A 216 5.17 -2.39 1.19
CA ALA A 216 5.65 -1.16 1.83
C ALA A 216 6.83 -1.36 2.81
N TYR A 217 7.09 -2.59 3.25
CA TYR A 217 8.22 -2.95 4.11
C TYR A 217 9.30 -3.79 3.40
N ALA A 218 9.22 -3.98 2.07
CA ALA A 218 10.14 -4.87 1.34
C ALA A 218 11.62 -4.47 1.47
N SER A 219 11.91 -3.17 1.66
CA SER A 219 13.28 -2.68 1.91
C SER A 219 13.91 -3.22 3.20
N PHE A 220 13.10 -3.70 4.15
CA PHE A 220 13.58 -4.28 5.41
C PHE A 220 13.93 -5.77 5.30
N ILE A 221 13.65 -6.42 4.17
CA ILE A 221 14.02 -7.80 3.91
C ILE A 221 15.55 -7.90 3.82
N ARG A 222 16.15 -8.69 4.72
CA ARG A 222 17.60 -8.92 4.80
C ARG A 222 18.06 -10.23 4.18
N ASP A 223 17.17 -11.23 4.11
CA ASP A 223 17.46 -12.50 3.45
C ASP A 223 17.31 -12.34 1.94
N PRO A 224 18.39 -12.47 1.15
CA PRO A 224 18.33 -12.27 -0.30
C PRO A 224 17.58 -13.38 -1.04
N SER A 225 17.24 -14.50 -0.37
CA SER A 225 16.43 -15.57 -0.96
C SER A 225 14.92 -15.29 -0.94
N LEU A 226 14.50 -14.31 -0.14
CA LEU A 226 13.09 -13.94 0.00
C LEU A 226 12.69 -12.89 -1.04
N PRO A 227 11.54 -13.07 -1.73
CA PRO A 227 11.07 -12.10 -2.70
C PRO A 227 10.75 -10.74 -2.05
N LYS A 228 11.12 -9.66 -2.73
CA LYS A 228 10.77 -8.28 -2.41
C LYS A 228 9.54 -7.80 -3.18
N SER A 229 9.25 -8.40 -4.32
CA SER A 229 8.04 -8.15 -5.12
C SER A 229 7.30 -9.43 -5.42
N ILE A 230 5.97 -9.33 -5.53
CA ILE A 230 5.14 -10.44 -6.02
C ILE A 230 5.45 -10.79 -7.48
N PHE A 231 6.00 -9.85 -8.26
CA PHE A 231 6.35 -10.06 -9.67
C PHE A 231 7.63 -10.85 -9.90
N GLU A 232 8.32 -11.26 -8.84
CA GLU A 232 9.35 -12.30 -8.89
C GLU A 232 8.76 -13.72 -9.07
N ILE A 233 7.43 -13.83 -9.00
CA ILE A 233 6.70 -15.09 -9.10
C ILE A 233 6.02 -15.21 -10.46
N ASP A 234 6.27 -16.33 -11.14
CA ASP A 234 5.70 -16.60 -12.46
C ASP A 234 4.17 -16.59 -12.43
N GLY A 235 3.58 -15.84 -13.36
CA GLY A 235 2.13 -15.69 -13.48
C GLY A 235 1.49 -14.67 -12.54
N ALA A 236 2.24 -14.06 -11.61
CA ALA A 236 1.71 -13.01 -10.72
C ALA A 236 1.16 -11.81 -11.51
N ARG A 237 1.76 -11.49 -12.66
CA ARG A 237 1.36 -10.38 -13.54
C ARG A 237 -0.07 -10.51 -14.09
N GLU A 238 -0.66 -11.71 -14.05
CA GLU A 238 -2.05 -11.95 -14.49
C GLU A 238 -3.07 -11.86 -13.34
N CYS A 239 -2.62 -11.74 -12.09
CA CYS A 239 -3.51 -11.79 -10.93
C CYS A 239 -3.08 -10.90 -9.75
N ALA A 240 -2.14 -9.98 -9.92
CA ALA A 240 -1.64 -9.15 -8.83
C ALA A 240 -1.51 -7.67 -9.22
N ILE A 241 -1.89 -6.81 -8.28
CA ILE A 241 -1.50 -5.41 -8.21
C ILE A 241 -0.57 -5.30 -7.01
N GLU A 242 0.59 -4.67 -7.18
CA GLU A 242 1.47 -4.37 -6.06
C GLU A 242 1.32 -2.91 -5.64
N ILE A 243 1.31 -2.64 -4.34
CA ILE A 243 1.33 -1.30 -3.77
C ILE A 243 2.52 -1.16 -2.83
N SER A 244 3.11 0.02 -2.80
CA SER A 244 4.21 0.30 -1.89
C SER A 244 4.31 1.78 -1.53
N SER A 245 5.27 2.12 -0.67
CA SER A 245 5.43 3.47 -0.17
C SER A 245 6.87 3.81 0.17
N PHE A 246 7.24 5.07 -0.10
CA PHE A 246 8.46 5.69 0.39
C PHE A 246 8.41 6.03 1.89
N SER A 247 7.24 5.89 2.53
CA SER A 247 7.02 6.28 3.92
C SER A 247 7.99 5.62 4.91
N LYS A 248 8.32 4.35 4.68
CA LYS A 248 9.19 3.54 5.56
C LYS A 248 10.65 3.51 5.10
N PRO A 249 10.96 3.20 3.83
CA PRO A 249 12.36 3.07 3.41
C PRO A 249 13.14 4.37 3.56
N ILE A 250 12.51 5.52 3.30
CA ILE A 250 13.22 6.82 3.24
C ILE A 250 12.62 7.89 4.17
N GLY A 251 11.75 7.50 5.09
CA GLY A 251 11.18 8.41 6.09
C GLY A 251 10.07 9.36 5.59
N PHE A 252 9.45 9.10 4.44
CA PHE A 252 8.43 9.98 3.84
C PHE A 252 7.05 9.92 4.51
N THR A 253 6.95 9.54 5.78
CA THR A 253 5.66 9.44 6.49
C THR A 253 4.89 10.76 6.51
N GLY A 254 5.60 11.90 6.55
CA GLY A 254 5.06 13.26 6.44
C GLY A 254 5.14 13.91 5.05
N VAL A 255 6.08 13.47 4.20
CA VAL A 255 6.25 13.98 2.81
C VAL A 255 5.21 13.42 1.85
N ARG A 256 4.75 12.18 2.10
CA ARG A 256 3.65 11.49 1.40
C ARG A 256 3.98 11.14 -0.06
N LEU A 257 4.52 9.93 -0.26
CA LEU A 257 4.75 9.38 -1.60
C LEU A 257 4.62 7.84 -1.58
N GLY A 258 4.05 7.30 -2.64
CA GLY A 258 3.96 5.87 -2.88
C GLY A 258 3.76 5.57 -4.35
N TRP A 259 3.52 4.31 -4.65
CA TRP A 259 3.20 3.88 -5.99
C TRP A 259 2.38 2.59 -5.97
N SER A 260 1.70 2.33 -7.07
CA SER A 260 1.12 1.04 -7.40
C SER A 260 1.66 0.54 -8.74
N ILE A 261 1.82 -0.77 -8.87
CA ILE A 261 2.10 -1.45 -10.14
C ILE A 261 0.83 -2.16 -10.59
N VAL A 262 0.34 -1.80 -11.79
CA VAL A 262 -0.81 -2.47 -12.41
C VAL A 262 -0.34 -3.08 -13.73
N PRO A 263 -0.13 -4.41 -13.79
CA PRO A 263 0.41 -5.05 -14.98
C PRO A 263 -0.52 -4.96 -16.20
N GLU A 264 0.07 -4.89 -17.39
CA GLU A 264 -0.68 -4.93 -18.65
C GLU A 264 -1.43 -6.24 -18.87
N GLN A 265 -0.93 -7.34 -18.29
CA GLN A 265 -1.52 -8.68 -18.40
C GLN A 265 -2.73 -8.89 -17.47
N LEU A 266 -2.97 -7.96 -16.54
CA LEU A 266 -4.09 -8.05 -15.61
C LEU A 266 -5.38 -7.56 -16.27
N VAL A 267 -6.34 -8.47 -16.43
CA VAL A 267 -7.64 -8.19 -17.06
C VAL A 267 -8.80 -8.57 -16.14
N PHE A 268 -9.91 -7.84 -16.26
CA PHE A 268 -11.19 -8.25 -15.70
C PHE A 268 -11.75 -9.46 -16.45
N SER A 269 -12.82 -10.06 -15.91
CA SER A 269 -13.47 -11.24 -16.49
C SER A 269 -14.02 -11.02 -17.90
N ASP A 270 -14.28 -9.78 -18.30
CA ASP A 270 -14.74 -9.40 -19.65
C ASP A 270 -13.58 -9.15 -20.63
N GLY A 271 -12.32 -9.33 -20.18
CA GLY A 271 -11.11 -9.06 -20.95
C GLY A 271 -10.66 -7.60 -20.94
N THR A 272 -11.36 -6.70 -20.24
CA THR A 272 -10.94 -5.31 -20.08
C THR A 272 -9.63 -5.24 -19.27
N PRO A 273 -8.58 -4.54 -19.73
CA PRO A 273 -7.37 -4.32 -18.94
C PRO A 273 -7.67 -3.52 -17.67
N VAL A 274 -7.25 -4.03 -16.51
CA VAL A 274 -7.42 -3.34 -15.21
C VAL A 274 -6.68 -2.00 -15.21
N MET A 275 -5.51 -1.95 -15.86
CA MET A 275 -4.73 -0.72 -16.03
C MET A 275 -5.49 0.41 -16.73
N ARG A 276 -6.44 0.10 -17.63
CA ARG A 276 -7.29 1.10 -18.30
C ARG A 276 -8.16 1.84 -17.29
N ASP A 277 -8.86 1.08 -16.45
CA ASP A 277 -9.82 1.65 -15.50
C ASP A 277 -9.09 2.25 -14.29
N TRP A 278 -7.91 1.72 -13.93
CA TRP A 278 -7.01 2.34 -12.96
C TRP A 278 -6.52 3.72 -13.43
N THR A 279 -6.03 3.82 -14.67
CA THR A 279 -5.67 5.11 -15.28
C THR A 279 -6.84 6.08 -15.27
N ARG A 280 -8.04 5.62 -15.63
CA ARG A 280 -9.25 6.46 -15.61
C ARG A 280 -9.58 6.95 -14.20
N LEU A 281 -9.47 6.10 -13.20
CA LEU A 281 -9.74 6.45 -11.81
C LEU A 281 -8.71 7.47 -11.31
N MET A 282 -7.42 7.22 -11.51
CA MET A 282 -6.34 8.13 -11.13
C MET A 282 -6.52 9.51 -11.75
N THR A 283 -6.84 9.58 -13.05
CA THR A 283 -7.09 10.87 -13.76
C THR A 283 -8.41 11.55 -13.38
N THR A 284 -9.30 10.90 -12.62
CA THR A 284 -10.61 11.46 -12.24
C THR A 284 -10.62 12.01 -10.81
N ILE A 285 -9.98 11.30 -9.87
CA ILE A 285 -10.05 11.62 -8.43
C ILE A 285 -8.68 11.96 -7.82
N PHE A 286 -7.66 12.13 -8.66
CA PHE A 286 -6.31 12.50 -8.24
C PHE A 286 -5.66 13.44 -9.27
N ASN A 287 -4.91 14.43 -8.78
CA ASN A 287 -4.24 15.43 -9.62
C ASN A 287 -2.71 15.21 -9.68
N GLY A 288 -2.25 14.00 -9.34
CA GLY A 288 -0.84 13.66 -9.24
C GLY A 288 -0.22 13.96 -7.87
N ALA A 289 0.85 13.23 -7.56
CA ALA A 289 1.63 13.44 -6.34
C ALA A 289 2.40 14.77 -6.42
N SER A 290 2.71 15.37 -5.26
CA SER A 290 3.51 16.60 -5.20
C SER A 290 4.83 16.41 -5.96
N ASN A 291 5.13 17.30 -6.90
CA ASN A 291 6.41 17.31 -7.62
C ASN A 291 7.61 17.35 -6.66
N ILE A 292 7.57 18.19 -5.63
CA ILE A 292 8.62 18.23 -4.59
C ILE A 292 8.84 16.83 -4.00
N ALA A 293 7.77 16.15 -3.55
CA ALA A 293 7.88 14.79 -3.02
C ALA A 293 8.46 13.82 -4.06
N GLN A 294 8.02 13.90 -5.32
CA GLN A 294 8.51 13.04 -6.40
C GLN A 294 10.01 13.22 -6.67
N TYR A 295 10.53 14.45 -6.64
CA TYR A 295 11.97 14.69 -6.80
C TYR A 295 12.80 14.21 -5.60
N GLY A 296 12.27 14.30 -4.38
CA GLY A 296 12.89 13.65 -3.22
C GLY A 296 12.90 12.12 -3.35
N GLY A 297 11.81 11.52 -3.83
CA GLY A 297 11.74 10.09 -4.13
C GLY A 297 12.71 9.69 -5.23
N LEU A 298 12.86 10.50 -6.28
CA LEU A 298 13.81 10.26 -7.35
C LEU A 298 15.25 10.28 -6.83
N ALA A 299 15.63 11.30 -6.05
CA ALA A 299 16.94 11.39 -5.43
C ALA A 299 17.24 10.17 -4.55
N SER A 300 16.25 9.68 -3.80
CA SER A 300 16.43 8.49 -2.95
C SER A 300 16.82 7.21 -3.71
N LEU A 301 16.56 7.17 -5.01
CA LEU A 301 16.87 6.01 -5.87
C LEU A 301 18.17 6.21 -6.66
N ASP A 302 18.85 7.34 -6.53
CA ASP A 302 20.21 7.50 -7.06
C ASP A 302 21.21 6.66 -6.25
N GLU A 303 22.40 6.43 -6.81
CA GLU A 303 23.44 5.63 -6.13
C GLU A 303 23.77 6.17 -4.73
N GLU A 304 23.84 7.50 -4.58
CA GLU A 304 24.08 8.15 -3.30
C GLU A 304 22.88 8.01 -2.35
N GLY A 305 21.66 8.23 -2.85
CA GLY A 305 20.44 8.04 -2.06
C GLY A 305 20.30 6.62 -1.53
N LEU A 306 20.54 5.61 -2.38
CA LEU A 306 20.51 4.20 -2.00
C LEU A 306 21.61 3.82 -1.00
N ALA A 307 22.75 4.49 -1.04
CA ALA A 307 23.84 4.26 -0.08
C ALA A 307 23.55 4.84 1.30
N GLU A 308 22.69 5.86 1.38
CA GLU A 308 22.28 6.51 2.64
C GLU A 308 21.11 5.81 3.35
N THR A 309 20.31 4.99 2.62
CA THR A 309 19.05 4.37 3.09
C THR A 309 19.16 2.87 3.33
#